data_AF-A0A553QQN1-F1
#
_entry.id   AF-A0A553QQN1-F1
#
_cell.length_a   1.000
_cell.length_b   1.000
_cell.length_c   1.000
_cell.angle_alpha   90.00
_cell.angle_beta   90.00
_cell.angle_gamma   90.00
#
_symmetry.space_group_name_H-M   'P 1'
#
loop_
_entity.id
_entity.type
_entity.pdbx_description
1 polymer ?
#
loop_
_entity_poly.entity_id
_entity_poly.type
_entity_poly.pdbx_seq_one_letter_code
_entity_poly.pdbx_strand_id
1 'polypeptide(L)'
;MGSGTSPKGSGVVGSEQKGKVETEGPVMEEVQTCCGCRFPLLVALLQLLLGIAVAVVAFLMLGISSSLLARETPHWAGIIMCVVSLLGFVLFCITRVPDERALVQFVIKLLYFFLCTTGLVISLVVIAFQCYHYTLTNSLSCKEVGDDCVCTRDPSDPIARLFSYSAVPDCSAITSTLLMYYLLQILLNLAQAIVCLIGAFLIWKHRYQVFFAGLQSASPSTQQWQKV
;
A
#
# COMPACT_ATOMS: atom_id res chain seq x y z
N MET A 1 -86.83 -8.60 5.58
CA MET A 1 -86.70 -7.39 4.75
C MET A 1 -85.38 -7.48 4.00
N GLY A 2 -85.43 -8.07 2.82
CA GLY A 2 -84.35 -8.04 1.84
C GLY A 2 -84.84 -7.26 0.62
N SER A 3 -83.94 -6.53 -0.03
CA SER A 3 -84.17 -5.99 -1.36
C SER A 3 -82.83 -5.94 -2.07
N GLY A 4 -82.67 -6.81 -3.05
CA GLY A 4 -81.65 -6.65 -4.08
C GLY A 4 -82.28 -6.03 -5.34
N THR A 5 -81.45 -5.40 -6.16
CA THR A 5 -81.50 -5.44 -7.64
C THR A 5 -80.26 -4.75 -8.23
N SER A 6 -79.61 -5.45 -9.17
CA SER A 6 -78.69 -4.93 -10.19
C SER A 6 -79.52 -4.52 -11.44
N PRO A 7 -78.97 -4.17 -12.64
CA PRO A 7 -77.76 -3.44 -13.06
C PRO A 7 -78.11 -2.31 -14.07
N LYS A 8 -77.12 -1.56 -14.59
CA LYS A 8 -77.28 -0.84 -15.89
C LYS A 8 -75.99 -0.89 -16.70
N GLY A 9 -76.03 -1.61 -17.82
CA GLY A 9 -74.97 -1.66 -18.82
C GLY A 9 -75.37 -0.95 -20.11
N SER A 10 -74.39 -0.37 -20.80
CA SER A 10 -74.30 0.00 -22.23
C SER A 10 -73.13 1.00 -22.38
N GLY A 11 -72.16 0.89 -23.28
CA GLY A 11 -71.97 0.01 -24.42
C GLY A 11 -70.49 -0.15 -24.80
N VAL A 12 -70.26 -1.03 -25.76
CA VAL A 12 -68.97 -1.52 -26.27
C VAL A 12 -68.60 -0.82 -27.59
N VAL A 13 -67.31 -0.87 -27.93
CA VAL A 13 -66.62 -0.58 -29.22
C VAL A 13 -66.16 0.88 -29.39
N GLY A 14 -64.89 1.22 -29.65
CA GLY A 14 -63.64 0.49 -29.85
C GLY A 14 -62.55 1.51 -30.22
N SER A 15 -61.32 1.35 -29.74
CA SER A 15 -60.17 1.20 -30.63
C SER A 15 -58.98 0.57 -29.90
N GLU A 16 -58.40 -0.43 -30.55
CA GLU A 16 -57.18 -1.12 -30.17
C GLU A 16 -56.00 -0.13 -30.05
N GLN A 17 -55.21 -0.24 -28.97
CA GLN A 17 -53.77 -0.06 -29.08
C GLN A 17 -53.02 -1.19 -28.38
N LYS A 18 -52.37 -1.95 -29.25
CA LYS A 18 -51.54 -3.12 -29.00
C LYS A 18 -50.21 -2.65 -28.41
N GLY A 19 -49.87 -3.20 -27.24
CA GLY A 19 -48.51 -3.58 -26.85
C GLY A 19 -47.46 -2.48 -26.63
N LYS A 20 -47.04 -2.33 -25.38
CA LYS A 20 -45.62 -2.41 -25.03
C LYS A 20 -45.45 -2.81 -23.57
N VAL A 21 -44.94 -4.02 -23.36
CA VAL A 21 -44.26 -4.39 -22.12
C VAL A 21 -43.01 -3.54 -22.09
N GLU A 22 -43.01 -2.48 -21.28
CA GLU A 22 -41.76 -1.80 -20.90
C GLU A 22 -41.15 -2.60 -19.77
N THR A 23 -40.19 -3.44 -20.15
CA THR A 23 -39.16 -3.96 -19.28
C THR A 23 -38.54 -2.80 -18.53
N GLU A 24 -38.85 -2.65 -17.24
CA GLU A 24 -38.07 -1.84 -16.32
C GLU A 24 -36.64 -2.42 -16.33
N GLY A 25 -35.79 -1.81 -17.15
CA GLY A 25 -34.36 -1.99 -17.08
C GLY A 25 -33.83 -1.40 -15.77
N PRO A 26 -32.67 -1.86 -15.30
CA PRO A 26 -32.11 -1.38 -14.04
C PRO A 26 -31.78 0.10 -14.22
N VAL A 27 -32.49 0.95 -13.50
CA VAL A 27 -32.14 2.36 -13.37
C VAL A 27 -30.74 2.40 -12.78
N MET A 28 -29.80 2.90 -13.58
CA MET A 28 -28.41 3.18 -13.25
C MET A 28 -28.32 3.71 -11.81
N GLU A 29 -27.68 2.92 -10.95
CA GLU A 29 -27.23 3.38 -9.63
C GLU A 29 -26.51 4.71 -9.82
N GLU A 30 -27.07 5.76 -9.23
CA GLU A 30 -26.35 6.99 -8.95
C GLU A 30 -25.00 6.60 -8.35
N VAL A 31 -23.94 6.96 -9.06
CA VAL A 31 -22.55 6.82 -8.63
C VAL A 31 -22.40 7.70 -7.39
N GLN A 32 -22.80 7.17 -6.25
CA GLN A 32 -22.63 7.79 -4.96
C GLN A 32 -21.12 7.85 -4.74
N THR A 33 -20.58 9.06 -4.84
CA THR A 33 -19.17 9.39 -4.68
C THR A 33 -18.74 9.05 -3.25
N CYS A 34 -18.47 7.76 -3.01
CA CYS A 34 -18.04 7.24 -1.73
C CYS A 34 -16.60 7.71 -1.48
N CYS A 35 -16.46 8.84 -0.80
CA CYS A 35 -15.17 9.42 -0.41
C CYS A 35 -14.33 8.42 0.42
N GLY A 36 -14.98 7.49 1.14
CA GLY A 36 -14.34 6.40 1.88
C GLY A 36 -13.85 5.21 1.04
N CYS A 37 -14.39 5.01 -0.16
CA CYS A 37 -14.06 3.87 -1.03
C CYS A 37 -12.74 4.08 -1.81
N ARG A 38 -12.21 5.30 -1.82
CA ARG A 38 -10.90 5.64 -2.40
C ARG A 38 -9.75 5.61 -1.39
N PHE A 39 -10.04 5.53 -0.10
CA PHE A 39 -9.01 5.59 0.94
C PHE A 39 -7.97 4.46 0.83
N PRO A 40 -8.34 3.18 0.59
CA PRO A 40 -7.35 2.12 0.42
C PRO A 40 -6.57 2.22 -0.90
N LEU A 41 -7.16 2.80 -1.95
CA LEU A 41 -6.45 3.09 -3.21
C LEU A 41 -5.35 4.12 -2.99
N LEU A 42 -5.67 5.18 -2.24
CA LEU A 42 -4.72 6.25 -1.96
C LEU A 42 -3.53 5.72 -1.16
N VAL A 43 -3.77 4.81 -0.20
CA VAL A 43 -2.71 4.13 0.54
C VAL A 43 -1.84 3.28 -0.39
N ALA A 44 -2.44 2.44 -1.25
CA ALA A 44 -1.68 1.59 -2.18
C ALA A 44 -0.86 2.41 -3.19
N LEU A 45 -1.41 3.51 -3.72
CA LEU A 45 -0.70 4.42 -4.60
C LEU A 45 0.47 5.10 -3.89
N LEU A 46 0.28 5.56 -2.65
CA LEU A 46 1.36 6.13 -1.84
C LEU A 46 2.46 5.10 -1.58
N GLN A 47 2.11 3.85 -1.24
CA GLN A 47 3.10 2.78 -1.06
C GLN A 47 3.94 2.55 -2.33
N LEU A 48 3.30 2.60 -3.50
CA LEU A 48 3.99 2.43 -4.78
C LEU A 48 4.93 3.60 -5.09
N LEU A 49 4.43 4.84 -4.98
CA LEU A 49 5.23 6.03 -5.27
C LEU A 49 6.43 6.15 -4.33
N LEU A 50 6.23 5.90 -3.04
CA LEU A 50 7.32 5.91 -2.05
C LEU A 50 8.30 4.77 -2.28
N GLY A 51 7.82 3.55 -2.62
CA GLY A 51 8.68 2.43 -2.98
C GLY A 51 9.58 2.74 -4.18
N ILE A 52 9.02 3.35 -5.23
CA ILE A 52 9.78 3.81 -6.41
C ILE A 52 10.81 4.87 -6.01
N ALA A 53 10.41 5.87 -5.22
CA ALA A 53 11.33 6.91 -4.76
C ALA A 53 12.51 6.35 -3.96
N VAL A 54 12.24 5.43 -3.02
CA VAL A 54 13.28 4.72 -2.24
C VAL A 54 14.25 3.97 -3.14
N ALA A 55 13.73 3.25 -4.15
CA ALA A 55 14.56 2.53 -5.10
C ALA A 55 15.42 3.48 -5.94
N VAL A 56 14.85 4.55 -6.48
CA VAL A 56 15.58 5.56 -7.27
C VAL A 56 16.73 6.14 -6.45
N VAL A 57 16.48 6.56 -5.20
CA VAL A 57 17.55 7.10 -4.34
C VAL A 57 18.62 6.04 -4.04
N ALA A 58 18.24 4.78 -3.83
CA ALA A 58 19.20 3.70 -3.61
C ALA A 58 20.11 3.50 -4.84
N PHE A 59 19.56 3.54 -6.06
CA PHE A 59 20.35 3.47 -7.29
C PHE A 59 21.22 4.71 -7.52
N LEU A 60 20.76 5.90 -7.14
CA LEU A 60 21.59 7.12 -7.19
C LEU A 60 22.79 7.01 -6.24
N MET A 61 22.62 6.41 -5.06
CA MET A 61 23.74 6.16 -4.13
C MET A 61 24.77 5.19 -4.72
N LEU A 62 24.36 4.20 -5.52
CA LEU A 62 25.28 3.31 -6.24
C LEU A 62 26.16 4.06 -7.24
N GLY A 63 25.65 5.17 -7.80
CA GLY A 63 26.36 6.00 -8.76
C GLY A 63 27.49 6.84 -8.17
N ILE A 64 27.56 7.02 -6.85
CA ILE A 64 28.58 7.85 -6.21
C ILE A 64 29.95 7.17 -6.24
N SER A 65 30.01 5.87 -5.97
CA SER A 65 31.27 5.12 -5.96
C SER A 65 31.02 3.64 -6.18
N SER A 66 31.89 3.00 -6.96
CA SER A 66 31.88 1.56 -7.18
C SER A 66 32.05 0.75 -5.88
N SER A 67 32.72 1.32 -4.87
CA SER A 67 32.95 0.68 -3.57
C SER A 67 31.71 0.65 -2.66
N LEU A 68 30.67 1.45 -2.95
CA LEU A 68 29.46 1.55 -2.12
C LEU A 68 28.49 0.36 -2.31
N LEU A 69 28.55 -0.30 -3.47
CA LEU A 69 27.59 -1.32 -3.90
C LEU A 69 27.54 -2.54 -2.96
N ALA A 70 28.68 -2.91 -2.37
CA ALA A 70 28.81 -4.08 -1.50
C ALA A 70 28.77 -3.76 0.00
N ARG A 71 28.99 -2.51 0.40
CA ARG A 71 29.31 -2.17 1.81
C ARG A 71 28.23 -1.34 2.52
N GLU A 72 27.50 -0.48 1.80
CA GLU A 72 26.75 0.63 2.45
C GLU A 72 25.37 0.91 1.84
N THR A 73 24.88 0.12 0.86
CA THR A 73 23.65 0.46 0.11
C THR A 73 22.57 -0.62 0.23
N PRO A 74 21.35 -0.29 0.71
CA PRO A 74 20.25 -1.24 0.82
C PRO A 74 19.50 -1.39 -0.52
N HIS A 75 20.22 -1.60 -1.62
CA HIS A 75 19.61 -1.75 -2.96
C HIS A 75 18.65 -2.95 -3.02
N TRP A 76 18.98 -4.02 -2.29
CA TRP A 76 18.11 -5.18 -2.08
C TRP A 76 16.77 -4.80 -1.43
N ALA A 77 16.78 -3.87 -0.47
CA ALA A 77 15.57 -3.43 0.20
C ALA A 77 14.68 -2.61 -0.74
N GLY A 78 15.26 -1.72 -1.56
CA GLY A 78 14.52 -0.97 -2.57
C GLY A 78 13.78 -1.87 -3.57
N ILE A 79 14.44 -2.93 -4.05
CA ILE A 79 13.83 -3.91 -4.97
C ILE A 79 12.67 -4.65 -4.31
N ILE A 80 12.87 -5.15 -3.07
CA ILE A 80 11.82 -5.85 -2.34
C ILE A 80 10.62 -4.93 -2.09
N MET A 81 10.87 -3.66 -1.72
CA MET A 81 9.81 -2.67 -1.48
C MET A 81 9.04 -2.36 -2.76
N CYS A 82 9.70 -2.25 -3.92
CA CYS A 82 9.02 -2.11 -5.21
C CYS A 82 8.11 -3.31 -5.51
N VAL A 83 8.59 -4.54 -5.31
CA VAL A 83 7.79 -5.75 -5.54
C VAL A 83 6.59 -5.82 -4.60
N VAL A 84 6.80 -5.55 -3.30
CA VAL A 84 5.73 -5.52 -2.29
C VAL A 84 4.67 -4.48 -2.65
N SER A 85 5.07 -3.27 -3.07
CA SER A 85 4.13 -2.23 -3.46
C SER A 85 3.41 -2.52 -4.77
N LEU A 86 4.07 -3.12 -5.76
CA LEU A 86 3.44 -3.54 -7.02
C LEU A 86 2.41 -4.64 -6.78
N LEU A 87 2.76 -5.66 -5.98
CA LEU A 87 1.83 -6.72 -5.60
C LEU A 87 0.66 -6.15 -4.80
N GLY A 88 0.90 -5.22 -3.87
CA GLY A 88 -0.16 -4.53 -3.13
C GLY A 88 -1.11 -3.76 -4.03
N PHE A 89 -0.59 -3.05 -5.04
CA PHE A 89 -1.39 -2.33 -6.03
C PHE A 89 -2.22 -3.27 -6.91
N VAL A 90 -1.63 -4.35 -7.43
CA VAL A 90 -2.34 -5.35 -8.25
C VAL A 90 -3.45 -6.04 -7.45
N LEU A 91 -3.14 -6.48 -6.23
CA LEU A 91 -4.11 -7.09 -5.32
C LEU A 91 -5.27 -6.12 -5.02
N PHE A 92 -4.97 -4.83 -4.83
CA PHE A 92 -5.99 -3.81 -4.66
C PHE A 92 -6.89 -3.67 -5.91
N CYS A 93 -6.30 -3.60 -7.12
CA CYS A 93 -7.06 -3.55 -8.37
C CYS A 93 -8.00 -4.75 -8.55
N ILE A 94 -7.61 -5.94 -8.09
CA ILE A 94 -8.46 -7.14 -8.14
C ILE A 94 -9.63 -7.04 -7.15
N THR A 95 -9.42 -6.49 -5.95
CA THR A 95 -10.51 -6.33 -4.95
C THR A 95 -11.57 -5.29 -5.30
N ARG A 96 -11.33 -4.44 -6.32
CA ARG A 96 -12.30 -3.46 -6.81
C ARG A 96 -13.48 -4.11 -7.54
N VAL A 97 -13.28 -5.30 -8.10
CA VAL A 97 -14.36 -6.07 -8.71
C VAL A 97 -15.02 -6.86 -7.59
N PRO A 98 -16.32 -6.63 -7.29
CA PRO A 98 -17.05 -7.45 -6.33
C PRO A 98 -17.17 -8.87 -6.90
N ASP A 99 -16.17 -9.70 -6.60
CA ASP A 99 -16.16 -11.12 -6.97
C ASP A 99 -17.13 -11.89 -6.06
N GLU A 100 -17.97 -12.74 -6.63
CA GLU A 100 -19.02 -13.52 -5.94
C GLU A 100 -18.42 -14.56 -4.97
N ARG A 101 -17.11 -14.79 -5.02
CA ARG A 101 -16.39 -15.76 -4.16
C ARG A 101 -15.74 -15.08 -2.96
N ALA A 102 -16.44 -15.11 -1.81
CA ALA A 102 -15.96 -14.58 -0.53
C ALA A 102 -14.55 -15.09 -0.08
N LEU A 103 -14.16 -16.31 -0.47
CA LEU A 103 -12.84 -16.88 -0.16
C LEU A 103 -11.68 -16.14 -0.87
N VAL A 104 -11.87 -15.72 -2.12
CA VAL A 104 -10.81 -15.07 -2.90
C VAL A 104 -10.52 -13.67 -2.35
N GLN A 105 -11.58 -12.89 -2.08
CA GLN A 105 -11.44 -11.58 -1.44
C GLN A 105 -10.78 -11.66 -0.06
N PHE A 106 -11.05 -12.73 0.69
CA PHE A 106 -10.42 -12.99 1.98
C PHE A 106 -8.92 -13.23 1.85
N VAL A 107 -8.53 -14.13 0.95
CA VAL A 107 -7.12 -14.46 0.70
C VAL A 107 -6.36 -13.21 0.24
N ILE A 108 -6.94 -12.43 -0.67
CA ILE A 108 -6.32 -11.20 -1.17
C ILE A 108 -6.12 -10.17 -0.04
N LYS A 109 -7.15 -9.92 0.79
CA LYS A 109 -7.03 -9.00 1.93
C LYS A 109 -5.97 -9.47 2.93
N LEU A 110 -5.88 -10.77 3.17
CA LEU A 110 -4.88 -11.35 4.06
C LEU A 110 -3.46 -11.21 3.50
N LEU A 111 -3.27 -11.49 2.21
CA LEU A 111 -1.99 -11.28 1.51
C LEU A 111 -1.56 -9.81 1.58
N TYR A 112 -2.48 -8.88 1.31
CA TYR A 112 -2.18 -7.45 1.39
C TYR A 112 -1.80 -7.00 2.81
N PHE A 113 -2.44 -7.56 3.85
CA PHE A 113 -2.04 -7.33 5.24
C PHE A 113 -0.59 -7.78 5.49
N PHE A 114 -0.23 -9.00 5.09
CA PHE A 114 1.15 -9.50 5.25
C PHE A 114 2.17 -8.67 4.46
N LEU A 115 1.81 -8.22 3.26
CA LEU A 115 2.65 -7.32 2.45
C LEU A 115 2.86 -5.98 3.16
N CYS A 116 1.81 -5.38 3.72
CA CYS A 116 1.93 -4.13 4.50
C CYS A 116 2.81 -4.33 5.74
N THR A 117 2.64 -5.42 6.49
CA THR A 117 3.47 -5.71 7.67
C THR A 117 4.94 -5.94 7.27
N THR A 118 5.18 -6.66 6.18
CA THR A 118 6.54 -6.90 5.66
C THR A 118 7.19 -5.59 5.22
N GLY A 119 6.43 -4.74 4.50
CA GLY A 119 6.89 -3.41 4.10
C GLY A 119 7.26 -2.53 5.29
N LEU A 120 6.47 -2.57 6.37
CA LEU A 120 6.77 -1.87 7.62
C LEU A 120 8.08 -2.37 8.24
N VAL A 121 8.27 -3.68 8.37
CA VAL A 121 9.50 -4.26 8.95
C VAL A 121 10.71 -3.88 8.12
N ILE A 122 10.64 -4.02 6.80
CA ILE A 122 11.74 -3.66 5.90
C ILE A 122 12.07 -2.17 6.03
N SER A 123 11.06 -1.28 6.02
CA SER A 123 11.29 0.15 6.21
C SER A 123 12.00 0.47 7.52
N LEU A 124 11.66 -0.20 8.63
CA LEU A 124 12.35 -0.02 9.92
C LEU A 124 13.80 -0.51 9.87
N VAL A 125 14.05 -1.65 9.24
CA VAL A 125 15.41 -2.18 9.05
C VAL A 125 16.25 -1.21 8.22
N VAL A 126 15.70 -0.68 7.13
CA VAL A 126 16.38 0.32 6.28
C VAL A 126 16.67 1.58 7.08
N ILE A 127 15.72 2.11 7.86
CA ILE A 127 15.95 3.29 8.71
C ILE A 127 17.12 3.03 9.67
N ALA A 128 17.14 1.90 10.37
CA ALA A 128 18.21 1.56 11.30
C ALA A 128 19.58 1.48 10.60
N PHE A 129 19.61 0.83 9.42
CA PHE A 129 20.81 0.72 8.59
C PHE A 129 21.30 2.11 8.14
N GLN A 130 20.42 2.97 7.62
CA GLN A 130 20.80 4.31 7.18
C GLN A 130 21.21 5.23 8.32
N CYS A 131 20.59 5.13 9.50
CA CYS A 131 21.03 5.85 10.69
C CYS A 131 22.44 5.43 11.10
N TYR A 132 22.73 4.12 11.12
CA TYR A 132 24.07 3.63 11.41
C TYR A 132 25.10 4.19 10.42
N HIS A 133 24.85 4.05 9.12
CA HIS A 133 25.76 4.54 8.08
C HIS A 133 25.89 6.06 8.09
N TYR A 134 24.82 6.81 8.34
CA TYR A 134 24.89 8.26 8.52
C TYR A 134 25.84 8.63 9.67
N THR A 135 25.68 8.02 10.84
CA THR A 135 26.55 8.31 12.00
C THR A 135 27.99 7.90 11.76
N LEU A 136 28.22 6.78 11.07
CA LEU A 136 29.55 6.31 10.69
C LEU A 136 30.21 7.31 9.74
N THR A 137 29.58 7.63 8.61
CA THR A 137 30.12 8.54 7.60
C THR A 137 30.35 9.94 8.14
N ASN A 138 29.45 10.45 8.98
CA ASN A 138 29.60 11.77 9.61
C ASN A 138 30.78 11.84 10.60
N SER A 139 31.26 10.69 11.08
CA SER A 139 32.42 10.61 11.97
C SER A 139 33.75 10.42 11.23
N LEU A 140 33.73 10.34 9.89
CA LEU A 140 34.92 10.15 9.07
C LEU A 140 35.50 11.49 8.61
N SER A 141 36.83 11.59 8.64
CA SER A 141 37.62 12.62 7.97
C SER A 141 38.19 12.06 6.67
N CYS A 142 37.84 12.68 5.54
CA CYS A 142 38.21 12.23 4.20
C CYS A 142 39.25 13.13 3.55
N LYS A 143 40.14 12.52 2.75
CA LYS A 143 41.15 13.22 1.95
C LYS A 143 41.19 12.62 0.54
N GLU A 144 41.43 13.50 -0.42
CA GLU A 144 41.61 13.13 -1.83
C GLU A 144 43.00 12.53 -2.05
N VAL A 145 43.05 11.37 -2.69
CA VAL A 145 44.29 10.65 -2.99
C VAL A 145 44.22 10.13 -4.43
N GLY A 146 44.71 10.92 -5.38
CA GLY A 146 44.57 10.62 -6.81
C GLY A 146 43.11 10.74 -7.25
N ASP A 147 42.59 9.71 -7.91
CA ASP A 147 41.17 9.63 -8.33
C ASP A 147 40.26 8.97 -7.28
N ASP A 148 40.80 8.69 -6.09
CA ASP A 148 40.10 8.02 -5.00
C ASP A 148 39.96 8.94 -3.78
N CYS A 149 38.92 8.70 -3.01
CA CYS A 149 38.70 9.37 -1.73
C CYS A 149 38.99 8.41 -0.58
N VAL A 150 39.92 8.77 0.32
CA VAL A 150 40.31 7.92 1.46
C VAL A 150 39.86 8.58 2.77
N CYS A 151 39.06 7.86 3.55
CA CYS A 151 38.49 8.33 4.79
C CYS A 151 39.00 7.54 5.99
N THR A 152 39.25 8.24 7.10
CA THR A 152 39.65 7.67 8.40
C THR A 152 38.76 8.24 9.51
N ARG A 153 38.55 7.48 10.58
CA ARG A 153 37.80 7.98 11.75
C ARG A 153 38.63 8.92 12.61
N ASP A 154 39.93 8.65 12.73
CA ASP A 154 40.87 9.48 13.48
C ASP A 154 42.10 9.74 12.58
N PRO A 155 42.33 10.99 12.15
CA PRO A 155 43.49 11.33 11.33
C PRO A 155 44.80 11.36 12.13
N SER A 156 44.75 11.35 13.46
CA SER A 156 45.93 11.37 14.34
C SER A 156 46.43 9.98 14.73
N ASP A 157 45.63 8.94 14.53
CA ASP A 157 46.00 7.54 14.77
C ASP A 157 46.50 6.87 13.47
N PRO A 158 47.79 6.50 13.37
CA PRO A 158 48.37 5.87 12.18
C PRO A 158 47.89 4.43 11.93
N ILE A 159 47.21 3.80 12.89
CA ILE A 159 46.70 2.43 12.80
C ILE A 159 45.17 2.44 12.53
N ALA A 160 44.54 3.62 12.49
CA ALA A 160 43.13 3.76 12.24
C ALA A 160 42.72 3.12 10.89
N ARG A 161 41.56 2.46 10.90
CA ARG A 161 41.02 1.80 9.71
C ARG A 161 40.75 2.83 8.61
N LEU A 162 41.38 2.62 7.46
CA LEU A 162 41.17 3.40 6.25
C LEU A 162 40.00 2.83 5.43
N PHE A 163 39.13 3.72 4.97
CA PHE A 163 38.03 3.43 4.06
C PHE A 163 38.32 4.13 2.73
N SER A 164 38.72 3.36 1.72
CA SER A 164 38.94 3.88 0.36
C SER A 164 37.65 3.76 -0.46
N TYR A 165 37.28 4.86 -1.13
CA TYR A 165 36.18 4.97 -2.08
C TYR A 165 36.77 5.23 -3.46
N SER A 166 36.59 4.26 -4.35
CA SER A 166 37.21 4.29 -5.67
C SER A 166 36.43 5.12 -6.67
N ALA A 167 37.13 5.77 -7.59
CA ALA A 167 36.57 6.63 -8.64
C ALA A 167 35.75 7.80 -8.08
N VAL A 168 36.28 8.44 -7.03
CA VAL A 168 35.69 9.61 -6.37
C VAL A 168 36.75 10.71 -6.31
N PRO A 169 36.85 11.56 -7.35
CA PRO A 169 37.87 12.62 -7.39
C PRO A 169 37.59 13.76 -6.41
N ASP A 170 36.32 13.99 -6.07
CA ASP A 170 35.91 14.99 -5.07
C ASP A 170 35.29 14.28 -3.85
N CYS A 171 36.00 14.35 -2.72
CA CYS A 171 35.56 13.75 -1.47
C CYS A 171 34.24 14.36 -0.93
N SER A 172 33.82 15.53 -1.42
CA SER A 172 32.53 16.14 -1.06
C SER A 172 31.34 15.25 -1.42
N ALA A 173 31.49 14.39 -2.43
CA ALA A 173 30.48 13.39 -2.79
C ALA A 173 30.20 12.41 -1.63
N ILE A 174 31.22 12.10 -0.81
CA ILE A 174 31.10 11.22 0.36
C ILE A 174 30.69 12.02 1.61
N THR A 175 31.33 13.17 1.85
CA THR A 175 31.14 13.96 3.08
C THR A 175 29.91 14.88 3.05
N SER A 176 29.24 15.01 1.91
CA SER A 176 28.02 15.82 1.77
C SER A 176 26.92 15.06 1.02
N THR A 177 27.13 14.70 -0.24
CA THR A 177 26.07 14.12 -1.09
C THR A 177 25.56 12.78 -0.56
N LEU A 178 26.45 11.89 -0.15
CA LEU A 178 26.09 10.59 0.41
C LEU A 178 25.32 10.75 1.74
N LEU A 179 25.72 11.70 2.59
CA LEU A 179 25.02 12.03 3.85
C LEU A 179 23.61 12.57 3.61
N MET A 180 23.44 13.45 2.62
CA MET A 180 22.13 13.91 2.16
C MET A 180 21.24 12.74 1.72
N TYR A 181 21.78 11.79 0.96
CA TYR A 181 21.03 10.62 0.53
C TYR A 181 20.66 9.67 1.67
N TYR A 182 21.51 9.51 2.70
CA TYR A 182 21.12 8.79 3.91
C TYR A 182 19.92 9.43 4.61
N LEU A 183 19.93 10.77 4.79
CA LEU A 183 18.80 11.50 5.39
C LEU A 183 17.53 11.37 4.56
N LEU A 184 17.64 11.51 3.23
CA LEU A 184 16.51 11.34 2.33
C LEU A 184 15.93 9.92 2.41
N GLN A 185 16.76 8.89 2.46
CA GLN A 185 16.31 7.50 2.63
C GLN A 185 15.61 7.29 3.98
N ILE A 186 16.12 7.88 5.07
CA ILE A 186 15.47 7.80 6.38
C ILE A 186 14.07 8.40 6.31
N LEU A 187 13.92 9.59 5.73
CA LEU A 187 12.61 10.27 5.61
C LEU A 187 11.64 9.49 4.73
N LEU A 188 12.08 9.01 3.56
CA LEU A 188 11.25 8.24 2.65
C LEU A 188 10.77 6.92 3.28
N ASN A 189 11.67 6.20 3.96
CA ASN A 189 11.32 4.94 4.63
C ASN A 189 10.44 5.18 5.86
N LEU A 190 10.58 6.31 6.56
CA LEU A 190 9.67 6.67 7.66
C LEU A 190 8.25 6.90 7.13
N ALA A 191 8.12 7.68 6.05
CA ALA A 191 6.85 7.89 5.39
C ALA A 191 6.24 6.55 4.92
N GLN A 192 7.05 5.68 4.31
CA GLN A 192 6.62 4.36 3.87
C GLN A 192 6.16 3.48 5.02
N ALA A 193 6.86 3.47 6.16
CA ALA A 193 6.47 2.73 7.35
C ALA A 193 5.11 3.21 7.89
N ILE A 194 4.87 4.52 7.92
CA ILE A 194 3.58 5.11 8.32
C ILE A 194 2.46 4.66 7.37
N VAL A 195 2.68 4.73 6.06
CA VAL A 195 1.67 4.31 5.08
C VAL A 195 1.41 2.80 5.17
N CYS A 196 2.43 1.97 5.36
CA CYS A 196 2.29 0.54 5.61
C CYS A 196 1.51 0.24 6.89
N LEU A 197 1.77 0.97 7.97
CA LEU A 197 1.03 0.86 9.23
C LEU A 197 -0.46 1.22 9.05
N ILE A 198 -0.75 2.33 8.35
CA ILE A 198 -2.11 2.74 8.03
C ILE A 198 -2.80 1.66 7.19
N GLY A 199 -2.14 1.13 6.16
CA GLY A 199 -2.66 0.05 5.32
C GLY A 199 -3.01 -1.20 6.14
N ALA A 200 -2.09 -1.67 6.98
CA ALA A 200 -2.31 -2.82 7.85
C ALA A 200 -3.46 -2.56 8.85
N PHE A 201 -3.51 -1.37 9.46
CA PHE A 201 -4.55 -0.97 10.39
C PHE A 201 -5.93 -0.94 9.74
N LEU A 202 -6.06 -0.43 8.52
CA LEU A 202 -7.34 -0.37 7.81
C LEU A 202 -7.88 -1.77 7.50
N ILE A 203 -7.03 -2.67 7.04
CA ILE A 203 -7.40 -4.05 6.75
C ILE A 203 -7.78 -4.78 8.04
N TRP A 204 -6.98 -4.59 9.10
CA TRP A 204 -7.29 -5.12 10.43
C TRP A 204 -8.65 -4.62 10.92
N LYS A 205 -8.87 -3.29 10.91
CA LYS A 205 -10.10 -2.66 11.37
C LYS A 205 -11.32 -3.14 10.58
N HIS A 206 -11.24 -3.19 9.25
CA HIS A 206 -12.34 -3.67 8.40
C HIS A 206 -12.75 -5.11 8.75
N ARG A 207 -11.83 -5.94 9.26
CA ARG A 207 -12.11 -7.32 9.64
C ARG A 207 -12.66 -7.43 11.07
N TYR A 208 -11.99 -6.83 12.06
CA TYR A 208 -12.34 -7.05 13.46
C TYR A 208 -13.47 -6.16 14.00
N GLN A 209 -13.86 -5.06 13.32
CA GLN A 209 -15.09 -4.35 13.66
C GLN A 209 -16.35 -5.21 13.41
N VAL A 210 -16.31 -6.11 12.43
CA VAL A 210 -17.46 -6.94 12.06
C VAL A 210 -17.53 -8.21 12.94
N PHE A 211 -16.40 -8.71 13.44
CA PHE A 211 -16.38 -9.84 14.38
C PHE A 211 -16.95 -9.48 15.76
N PHE A 212 -16.85 -8.22 16.22
CA PHE A 212 -17.55 -7.76 17.43
C PHE A 212 -19.06 -7.53 17.21
N ALA A 213 -19.54 -7.52 15.97
CA ALA A 213 -20.96 -7.63 15.63
C ALA A 213 -21.39 -9.09 15.35
N GLY A 214 -20.46 -10.05 15.48
CA GLY A 214 -20.68 -11.49 15.29
C GLY A 214 -21.29 -12.23 16.48
N LEU A 215 -21.78 -11.52 17.51
CA LEU A 215 -22.67 -12.09 18.54
C LEU A 215 -24.13 -12.26 18.05
N GLN A 216 -24.39 -12.12 16.75
CA GLN A 216 -25.62 -12.60 16.12
C GLN A 216 -25.31 -13.67 15.08
N SER A 217 -24.91 -14.85 15.53
CA SER A 217 -25.14 -16.08 14.76
C SER A 217 -25.26 -17.30 15.68
N ALA A 218 -26.40 -17.40 16.36
CA ALA A 218 -27.16 -18.65 16.56
C ALA A 218 -28.41 -18.38 17.41
N SER A 219 -29.60 -18.42 16.82
CA SER A 219 -30.74 -19.02 17.50
C SER A 219 -31.11 -20.28 16.71
N PRO A 220 -31.03 -21.46 17.33
CA PRO A 220 -31.38 -22.71 16.67
C PRO A 220 -32.90 -22.79 16.49
N SER A 221 -33.29 -23.38 15.36
CA SER A 221 -34.66 -23.75 15.01
C SER A 221 -35.43 -24.43 16.15
N THR A 222 -36.62 -23.92 16.47
CA THR A 222 -37.77 -24.72 16.95
C THR A 222 -39.08 -23.94 16.76
N GLN A 223 -39.95 -24.46 15.87
CA GLN A 223 -41.45 -24.43 15.85
C GLN A 223 -42.15 -23.04 15.95
N GLN A 224 -43.12 -22.61 15.14
CA GLN A 224 -44.39 -23.21 14.70
C GLN A 224 -45.09 -22.07 13.87
N TRP A 225 -45.77 -22.27 12.73
CA TRP A 225 -47.16 -22.74 12.64
C TRP A 225 -47.55 -22.94 11.15
N GLN A 226 -48.34 -23.98 10.93
CA GLN A 226 -48.94 -24.43 9.68
C GLN A 226 -49.86 -23.37 9.05
N LYS A 227 -49.88 -23.29 7.71
CA LYS A 227 -51.00 -22.71 6.95
C LYS A 227 -51.98 -23.82 6.58
N VAL A 228 -53.17 -23.79 7.17
CA VAL A 228 -54.44 -24.15 6.50
C VAL A 228 -55.16 -22.84 6.27
#